data_AF-A0A285X4Y6-F1
#
_entry.id   AF-A0A285X4Y6-F1
#
_cell.length_a   1.000
_cell.length_b   1.000
_cell.length_c   1.000
_cell.angle_alpha   90.00
_cell.angle_beta   90.00
_cell.angle_gamma   90.00
#
_symmetry.space_group_name_H-M   'P 1'
#
loop_
_entity.id
_entity.type
_entity.pdbx_description
1 polymer ?
#
loop_
_entity_poly.entity_id
_entity_poly.type
_entity_poly.pdbx_seq_one_letter_code
_entity_poly.pdbx_strand_id
1 'polypeptide(L)'
;MEVNQKLKDIATGYGWRFKAARRDYQNLIDATTFISDALVDAGNGETVLFLDPVVRKSEDLGIRYTGNFMVLTASDFDGDYEEKYEKFIQPLIQKVMVEMKQKLRCDYDVEFWQSIEVVNVFDFNADGLSVSFNLYAK
;
A
#
# COMPACT_ATOMS: atom_id res chain seq x y z
N MET A 1 12.00 15.02 3.28
CA MET A 1 11.71 13.70 3.92
C MET A 1 11.59 12.66 2.82
N GLU A 2 12.08 11.44 3.02
CA GLU A 2 11.95 10.37 2.02
C GLU A 2 10.50 9.85 1.98
N VAL A 3 9.97 9.59 0.77
CA VAL A 3 8.59 9.10 0.57
C VAL A 3 8.32 7.83 1.37
N ASN A 4 9.29 6.91 1.43
CA ASN A 4 9.18 5.67 2.20
C ASN A 4 8.94 5.94 3.69
N GLN A 5 9.65 6.91 4.27
CA GLN A 5 9.50 7.26 5.67
C GLN A 5 8.14 7.91 5.91
N LYS A 6 7.71 8.82 5.03
CA LYS A 6 6.40 9.46 5.15
C LYS A 6 5.25 8.46 5.06
N LEU A 7 5.32 7.50 4.12
CA LEU A 7 4.31 6.45 4.00
C LEU A 7 4.31 5.53 5.23
N LYS A 8 5.48 5.20 5.78
CA LYS A 8 5.59 4.46 7.04
C LYS A 8 4.95 5.21 8.22
N ASP A 9 5.19 6.51 8.34
CA ASP A 9 4.64 7.33 9.41
C ASP A 9 3.10 7.43 9.29
N ILE A 10 2.57 7.55 8.07
CA ILE A 10 1.12 7.54 7.84
C ILE A 10 0.51 6.18 8.19
N ALA A 11 1.13 5.09 7.72
CA ALA A 11 0.64 3.73 7.99
C ALA A 11 0.61 3.42 9.49
N THR A 12 1.72 3.69 10.19
CA THR A 12 1.79 3.50 11.65
C THR A 12 0.81 4.40 12.40
N GLY A 13 0.55 5.62 11.91
CA GLY A 13 -0.49 6.49 12.45
C GLY A 13 -1.92 5.96 12.30
N TYR A 14 -2.17 5.02 11.39
CA TYR A 14 -3.43 4.28 11.29
C TYR A 14 -3.42 2.95 12.04
N GLY A 15 -2.33 2.61 12.73
CA GLY A 15 -2.12 1.30 13.36
C GLY A 15 -1.71 0.20 12.39
N TRP A 16 -1.40 0.53 11.13
CA TRP A 16 -1.03 -0.45 10.11
C TRP A 16 0.44 -0.84 10.23
N ARG A 17 0.74 -2.11 9.92
CA ARG A 17 2.12 -2.55 9.75
C ARG A 17 2.67 -2.02 8.43
N PHE A 18 3.96 -1.70 8.39
CA PHE A 18 4.63 -1.23 7.17
C PHE A 18 5.75 -2.19 6.77
N LYS A 19 5.74 -2.63 5.52
CA LYS A 19 6.74 -3.51 4.94
C LYS A 19 7.20 -2.92 3.60
N ALA A 20 8.48 -2.57 3.49
CA ALA A 20 9.06 -2.16 2.22
C ALA A 20 9.62 -3.40 1.50
N ALA A 21 9.12 -3.67 0.30
CA ALA A 21 9.62 -4.73 -0.54
C ALA A 21 11.02 -4.39 -1.07
N ARG A 22 11.88 -5.40 -1.15
CA ARG A 22 13.21 -5.28 -1.76
C ARG A 22 13.09 -5.58 -3.24
N ARG A 23 13.84 -4.85 -4.07
CA ARG A 23 13.92 -5.10 -5.53
C ARG A 23 14.42 -6.51 -5.87
N ASP A 24 15.02 -7.19 -4.90
CA ASP A 24 15.58 -8.53 -5.03
C ASP A 24 14.52 -9.62 -5.14
N TYR A 25 13.24 -9.32 -4.89
CA TYR A 25 12.11 -10.20 -5.23
C TYR A 25 11.90 -10.21 -6.75
N GLN A 26 12.88 -10.76 -7.49
CA GLN A 26 12.86 -10.82 -8.96
C GLN A 26 11.87 -11.85 -9.50
N ASN A 27 11.35 -12.74 -8.65
CA ASN A 27 10.35 -13.75 -9.00
C ASN A 27 9.05 -13.55 -8.23
N LEU A 28 7.91 -13.74 -8.92
CA LEU A 28 6.57 -13.67 -8.34
C LEU A 28 6.42 -14.53 -7.08
N ILE A 29 7.04 -15.73 -7.05
CA ILE A 29 6.97 -16.68 -5.92
C ILE A 29 7.54 -16.07 -4.62
N ASP A 30 8.65 -15.35 -4.71
CA ASP A 30 9.30 -14.76 -3.52
C ASP A 30 8.51 -13.56 -2.99
N ALA A 31 7.91 -12.78 -3.90
CA ALA A 31 7.02 -11.67 -3.54
C ALA A 31 5.73 -12.18 -2.87
N THR A 32 5.15 -13.24 -3.43
CA THR A 32 3.98 -13.96 -2.92
C THR A 32 4.28 -14.48 -1.51
N THR A 33 5.39 -15.21 -1.33
CA THR A 33 5.80 -15.72 0.00
C THR A 33 6.02 -14.59 1.03
N PHE A 34 6.67 -13.50 0.63
CA PHE A 34 6.89 -12.34 1.49
C PHE A 34 5.58 -11.70 1.98
N ILE A 35 4.59 -11.57 1.10
CA ILE A 35 3.27 -11.02 1.45
C ILE A 35 2.55 -11.99 2.39
N SER A 36 2.56 -13.29 2.08
CA SER A 36 1.97 -14.34 2.93
C SER A 36 2.52 -14.30 4.35
N ASP A 37 3.85 -14.36 4.49
CA ASP A 37 4.52 -14.39 5.79
C ASP A 37 4.20 -13.13 6.60
N ALA A 38 4.13 -11.97 5.94
CA ALA A 38 3.80 -10.71 6.60
C ALA A 38 2.34 -10.63 7.05
N LEU A 39 1.40 -11.22 6.30
CA LEU A 39 -0.02 -11.28 6.67
C LEU A 39 -0.27 -12.28 7.79
N VAL A 40 0.40 -13.44 7.75
CA VAL A 40 0.35 -14.45 8.82
C VAL A 40 0.92 -13.88 10.13
N ASP A 41 2.06 -13.18 10.06
CA ASP A 41 2.66 -12.47 11.20
C ASP A 41 1.77 -11.32 11.71
N ALA A 42 1.01 -10.68 10.81
CA ALA A 42 0.06 -9.64 11.16
C ALA A 42 -1.07 -10.18 12.03
N GLY A 43 -1.72 -11.26 11.57
CA GLY A 43 -2.92 -11.83 12.18
C GLY A 43 -4.21 -11.33 11.52
N ASN A 44 -5.30 -12.07 11.68
CA ASN A 44 -6.59 -11.76 11.05
C ASN A 44 -7.14 -10.40 11.53
N GLY A 45 -7.67 -9.61 10.60
CA GLY A 45 -8.19 -8.27 10.83
C GLY A 45 -7.14 -7.17 10.82
N GLU A 46 -5.84 -7.51 10.74
CA GLU A 46 -4.76 -6.54 10.72
C GLU A 46 -4.43 -6.07 9.30
N THR A 47 -4.16 -4.77 9.17
CA THR A 47 -3.83 -4.14 7.89
C THR A 47 -2.32 -3.93 7.76
N VAL A 48 -1.78 -4.27 6.59
CA VAL A 48 -0.36 -4.13 6.23
C VAL A 48 -0.22 -3.30 4.96
N LEU A 49 0.66 -2.30 4.99
CA LEU A 49 1.09 -1.53 3.83
C LEU A 49 2.41 -2.11 3.29
N PHE A 50 2.35 -2.64 2.08
CA PHE A 50 3.48 -3.15 1.31
C PHE A 50 3.92 -2.11 0.28
N LEU A 51 5.11 -1.54 0.43
CA LEU A 51 5.64 -0.54 -0.50
C LEU A 51 6.64 -1.18 -1.46
N ASP A 52 6.38 -1.09 -2.76
CA ASP A 52 7.35 -1.51 -3.77
C ASP A 52 8.54 -0.55 -3.83
N PRO A 53 9.70 -0.98 -4.39
CA PRO A 53 10.84 -0.10 -4.60
C PRO A 53 10.44 1.18 -5.35
N VAL A 54 10.58 2.32 -4.66
CA VAL A 54 10.26 3.64 -5.23
C VAL A 54 11.36 4.06 -6.20
N VAL A 55 10.97 4.37 -7.43
CA VAL A 55 11.83 4.93 -8.45
C VAL A 55 11.99 6.42 -8.19
N ARG A 56 13.25 6.87 -8.14
CA ARG A 56 13.61 8.29 -7.97
C ARG A 56 14.20 8.80 -9.27
N LYS A 57 13.69 9.92 -9.76
CA LYS A 57 14.23 10.61 -10.94
C LYS A 57 14.53 12.06 -10.57
N SER A 58 15.77 12.47 -10.76
CA SER A 58 16.15 13.87 -10.65
C SER A 58 15.66 14.61 -11.90
N GLU A 59 14.93 15.69 -11.69
CA GLU A 59 14.45 16.61 -12.74
C GLU A 59 14.90 18.03 -12.39
N ASP A 60 14.82 18.95 -13.36
CA ASP A 60 15.44 20.29 -13.25
C ASP A 60 14.96 21.10 -12.03
N LEU A 61 13.73 20.84 -11.56
CA LEU A 61 13.10 21.57 -10.45
C LEU A 61 13.01 20.76 -9.15
N GLY A 62 13.56 19.54 -9.09
CA GLY A 62 13.39 18.67 -7.92
C GLY A 62 13.43 17.17 -8.22
N ILE A 63 13.02 16.36 -7.23
CA ILE A 63 13.02 14.90 -7.33
C ILE A 63 11.59 14.39 -7.51
N ARG A 64 11.40 13.58 -8.55
CA ARG A 64 10.17 12.84 -8.82
C ARG A 64 10.26 11.43 -8.24
N TYR A 65 9.21 11.02 -7.54
CA TYR A 65 9.06 9.71 -6.94
C TYR A 65 7.88 8.98 -7.57
N THR A 66 8.15 7.82 -8.15
CA THR A 66 7.13 6.96 -8.77
C THR A 66 7.18 5.58 -8.14
N GLY A 67 6.03 5.01 -7.83
CA GLY A 67 5.99 3.68 -7.26
C GLY A 67 4.57 3.15 -7.11
N ASN A 68 4.50 1.93 -6.57
CA ASN A 68 3.26 1.29 -6.20
C ASN A 68 3.33 0.87 -4.73
N PHE A 69 2.19 0.78 -4.08
CA PHE A 69 2.07 0.10 -2.81
C PHE A 69 0.74 -0.63 -2.72
N MET A 70 0.69 -1.69 -1.92
CA MET A 70 -0.54 -2.37 -1.56
C MET A 70 -0.87 -2.12 -0.10
N VAL A 71 -2.15 -1.95 0.20
CA VAL A 71 -2.68 -1.95 1.57
C VAL A 71 -3.65 -3.09 1.65
N LEU A 72 -3.29 -4.13 2.41
CA LEU A 72 -4.05 -5.37 2.50
C LEU A 72 -4.44 -5.61 3.95
N THR A 73 -5.69 -5.99 4.17
CA THR A 73 -6.17 -6.48 5.46
C THR A 73 -6.27 -7.99 5.40
N ALA A 74 -5.61 -8.66 6.34
CA ALA A 74 -5.74 -10.10 6.49
C ALA A 74 -7.20 -10.44 6.88
N SER A 75 -7.83 -11.34 6.15
CA SER A 75 -9.24 -11.69 6.30
C SER A 75 -9.39 -13.22 6.38
N ASP A 76 -10.53 -13.69 6.86
CA ASP A 76 -10.85 -15.11 6.83
C ASP A 76 -11.67 -15.46 5.58
N PHE A 77 -11.54 -16.70 5.11
CA PHE A 77 -11.91 -17.12 3.76
C PHE A 77 -13.43 -17.07 3.49
N ASP A 78 -14.27 -17.22 4.52
CA ASP A 78 -15.68 -17.61 4.37
C ASP A 78 -16.67 -16.50 3.98
N GLY A 79 -16.22 -15.26 3.74
CA GLY A 79 -17.08 -14.15 3.31
C GLY A 79 -17.27 -14.05 1.79
N ASP A 80 -18.46 -13.65 1.35
CA ASP A 80 -18.69 -13.24 -0.04
C ASP A 80 -17.97 -11.93 -0.39
N TYR A 81 -17.94 -11.57 -1.67
CA TYR A 81 -17.24 -10.35 -2.12
C TYR A 81 -17.86 -9.07 -1.54
N GLU A 82 -19.18 -8.99 -1.42
CA GLU A 82 -19.87 -7.78 -0.96
C GLU A 82 -19.54 -7.51 0.51
N GLU A 83 -19.56 -8.55 1.35
CA GLU A 83 -19.13 -8.46 2.74
C GLU A 83 -17.65 -8.08 2.88
N LYS A 84 -16.77 -8.66 2.06
CA LYS A 84 -15.33 -8.34 2.07
C LYS A 84 -15.08 -6.90 1.62
N TYR A 85 -15.82 -6.45 0.61
CA TYR A 85 -15.75 -5.09 0.12
C TYR A 85 -16.14 -4.09 1.21
N GLU A 86 -17.31 -4.27 1.83
CA GLU A 86 -17.82 -3.36 2.87
C GLU A 86 -16.92 -3.36 4.12
N LYS A 87 -16.46 -4.54 4.55
CA LYS A 87 -15.67 -4.68 5.78
C LYS A 87 -14.23 -4.23 5.62
N PHE A 88 -13.58 -4.52 4.49
CA PHE A 88 -12.13 -4.39 4.36
C PHE A 88 -11.69 -3.38 3.28
N ILE A 89 -12.39 -3.31 2.14
CA ILE A 89 -11.95 -2.47 1.02
C ILE A 89 -12.47 -1.05 1.14
N GLN A 90 -13.78 -0.88 1.39
CA GLN A 90 -14.42 0.43 1.47
C GLN A 90 -13.81 1.35 2.54
N PRO A 91 -13.47 0.87 3.76
CA PRO A 91 -12.81 1.70 4.76
C PRO A 91 -11.40 2.15 4.31
N LEU A 92 -10.71 1.31 3.54
CA LEU A 92 -9.39 1.63 2.99
C LEU A 92 -9.49 2.68 1.87
N ILE A 93 -10.53 2.66 1.04
CA ILE A 93 -10.72 3.66 -0.02
C ILE A 93 -10.72 5.06 0.58
N GLN A 94 -11.50 5.30 1.63
CA GLN A 94 -11.55 6.61 2.27
C GLN A 94 -10.18 7.01 2.87
N LYS A 95 -9.55 6.10 3.61
CA LYS A 95 -8.25 6.38 4.27
C LYS A 95 -7.12 6.60 3.28
N VAL A 96 -7.06 5.82 2.21
CA VAL A 96 -5.95 5.81 1.25
C VAL A 96 -6.15 6.86 0.16
N MET A 97 -7.35 6.95 -0.42
CA MET A 97 -7.61 7.84 -1.55
C MET A 97 -7.84 9.29 -1.13
N VAL A 98 -8.34 9.51 0.10
CA VAL A 98 -8.62 10.86 0.62
C VAL A 98 -7.57 11.25 1.66
N GLU A 99 -7.54 10.59 2.81
CA GLU A 99 -6.76 11.08 3.96
C GLU A 99 -5.25 10.98 3.73
N MET A 100 -4.75 9.84 3.26
CA MET A 100 -3.32 9.63 2.98
C MET A 100 -2.83 10.56 1.89
N LYS A 101 -3.59 10.69 0.79
CA LYS A 101 -3.29 11.64 -0.28
C LYS A 101 -3.20 13.08 0.24
N GLN A 102 -4.11 13.50 1.12
CA GLN A 102 -4.06 14.83 1.74
C GLN A 102 -2.82 15.01 2.63
N LYS A 103 -2.46 14.02 3.45
CA LYS A 103 -1.25 14.07 4.29
C LYS A 103 0.04 14.16 3.47
N LEU A 104 0.06 13.60 2.26
CA LEU A 104 1.20 13.71 1.34
C LEU A 104 1.30 15.08 0.66
N ARG A 105 0.17 15.75 0.41
CA ARG A 105 0.15 17.07 -0.25
C ARG A 105 0.89 18.17 0.50
N CYS A 106 1.11 18.00 1.79
CA CYS A 106 1.91 18.92 2.62
C CYS A 106 3.38 18.96 2.18
N ASP A 107 3.94 17.81 1.77
CA ASP A 107 5.36 17.67 1.46
C ASP A 107 5.63 17.47 -0.05
N TYR A 108 4.59 17.07 -0.80
CA TYR A 108 4.70 16.71 -2.22
C TYR A 108 3.56 17.32 -3.04
N ASP A 109 3.80 17.52 -4.33
CA ASP A 109 2.73 17.65 -5.32
C ASP A 109 2.34 16.27 -5.85
N VAL A 110 1.08 15.91 -5.64
CA VAL A 110 0.52 14.61 -6.04
C VAL A 110 -0.04 14.74 -7.46
N GLU A 111 0.77 14.41 -8.46
CA GLU A 111 0.36 14.46 -9.86
C GLU A 111 -0.56 13.27 -10.22
N PHE A 112 -0.24 12.08 -9.70
CA PHE A 112 -0.97 10.85 -9.99
C PHE A 112 -1.18 10.04 -8.71
N TRP A 113 -2.40 9.53 -8.53
CA TRP A 113 -2.80 8.70 -7.39
C TRP A 113 -4.02 7.87 -7.78
N GLN A 114 -3.80 6.61 -8.12
CA GLN A 114 -4.84 5.69 -8.62
C GLN A 114 -4.83 4.41 -7.79
N SER A 115 -6.01 3.95 -7.38
CA SER A 115 -6.19 2.64 -6.73
C SER A 115 -6.90 1.66 -7.65
N ILE A 116 -6.59 0.39 -7.48
CA ILE A 116 -7.39 -0.75 -7.91
C ILE A 116 -7.69 -1.62 -6.69
N GLU A 117 -8.83 -2.29 -6.71
CA GLU A 117 -9.21 -3.24 -5.65
C GLU A 117 -8.40 -4.54 -5.78
N VAL A 118 -8.07 -5.11 -4.65
CA VAL A 118 -7.33 -6.36 -4.53
C VAL A 118 -8.19 -7.26 -3.66
N VAL A 119 -8.68 -8.37 -4.23
CA VAL A 119 -9.48 -9.35 -3.50
C VAL A 119 -8.87 -10.71 -3.65
N ASN A 120 -8.63 -11.38 -2.52
CA ASN A 120 -8.03 -12.70 -2.43
C ASN A 120 -6.85 -12.93 -3.39
N VAL A 121 -5.97 -11.93 -3.48
CA VAL A 121 -4.86 -12.00 -4.43
C VAL A 121 -3.79 -12.98 -3.91
N PHE A 122 -3.46 -13.96 -4.76
CA PHE A 122 -2.46 -15.02 -4.51
C PHE A 122 -2.80 -16.04 -3.40
N ASP A 123 -4.07 -16.38 -3.18
CA ASP A 123 -4.51 -17.38 -2.17
C ASP A 123 -4.13 -17.03 -0.72
N PHE A 124 -3.91 -15.75 -0.41
CA PHE A 124 -3.50 -15.29 0.93
C PHE A 124 -4.62 -14.80 1.83
N ASN A 125 -5.88 -14.95 1.41
CA ASN A 125 -7.05 -14.50 2.18
C ASN A 125 -6.91 -13.04 2.63
N ALA A 126 -6.50 -12.15 1.73
CA ALA A 126 -6.35 -10.74 2.05
C ALA A 126 -6.99 -9.86 0.98
N ASP A 127 -7.60 -8.80 1.46
CA ASP A 127 -8.38 -7.86 0.65
C ASP A 127 -7.94 -6.42 0.93
N GLY A 128 -7.99 -5.57 -0.08
CA GLY A 128 -7.67 -4.16 0.06
C GLY A 128 -7.43 -3.46 -1.27
N LEU A 129 -6.36 -2.66 -1.32
CA LEU A 129 -6.09 -1.76 -2.45
C LEU A 129 -4.64 -1.89 -2.92
N SER A 130 -4.44 -1.85 -4.24
CA SER A 130 -3.15 -1.57 -4.85
C SER A 130 -3.19 -0.15 -5.41
N VAL A 131 -2.18 0.66 -5.09
CA VAL A 131 -2.12 2.07 -5.42
C VAL A 131 -0.86 2.39 -6.19
N SER A 132 -1.03 3.05 -7.32
CA SER A 132 0.04 3.62 -8.12
C SER A 132 0.12 5.12 -7.91
N PHE A 133 1.33 5.65 -7.72
CA PHE A 133 1.55 7.05 -7.42
C PHE A 133 2.68 7.69 -8.23
N ASN A 134 2.56 9.00 -8.45
CA ASN A 134 3.62 9.89 -8.94
C ASN A 134 3.59 11.17 -8.11
N LEU A 135 4.69 11.41 -7.40
CA LEU A 135 4.87 12.51 -6.46
C LEU A 135 6.05 13.36 -6.88
N TYR A 136 5.89 14.67 -6.77
CA TYR A 136 6.97 15.63 -6.95
C TYR A 136 7.31 16.27 -5.60
N ALA A 137 8.59 16.29 -5.20
CA ALA A 137 8.99 16.94 -3.97
C ALA A 137 8.89 18.47 -4.07
N LYS A 138 8.40 19.10 -3.00
CA LYS A 138 8.38 20.56 -2.81
C LYS A 138 9.66 21.06 -2.16
#